data_AF-A0A8C2G0G3-F1
#
_entry.id   AF-A0A8C2G0G3-F1
#
_cell.length_a   1.000
_cell.length_b   1.000
_cell.length_c   1.000
_cell.angle_alpha   90.00
_cell.angle_beta   90.00
_cell.angle_gamma   90.00
#
_symmetry.space_group_name_H-M   'P 1'
#
loop_
_entity.id
_entity.type
_entity.pdbx_description
1 polymer ?
#
loop_
_entity_poly.entity_id
_entity_poly.type
_entity_poly.pdbx_seq_one_letter_code
_entity_poly.pdbx_strand_id
1 'polypeptide(L)'
;MSDFSSSGSDEDLDPELELLDELGGKLSKWTNYIHGWQDRWIVLKGNILSYYRSADEKEYGCRGSICLSKAVITPHEFDECRFDISVNDSIWYLRAENPLLRQQWIDTIELHKAESGYGSESSLRRHGSLLSLTSAASGLSTTSASSFKKGYSLQEKLAEMETFRDILCRQVDTLQKYFDNCADIDNGNYLLNNNNSSKEKLFSVDSLKGSLGIDFKGEAITFKATTAGILSTLSHCIDILVKREESWQRRLDKEIERRRRAEDAYKAALTELKKKPHYGGPDYEEGPNSLINEEEFFDAVEAALDKHDQIEEQVMIRPFLFQLITFAKIQFEVLVEEMVQSHMTYSLQDVGGDANWQLLVEEGDMKVYRREVEENGIVLDPLKATHAVKGVTGHEVCHYFWDTAFRNDWETTIESFQVVETLSDKAVIIHQTHKRVWPASQRDVLYVSVIRKILSTNENDPDTWLVCNFSVDHDSYPPSARCIRAKINVAMICQTLISPPEGDKEITRDNILCKITYVANVNPGGWAPASVLRAIAKREYPKFLKRFTSYVQEKSSGEAILF
;
A
#
# COMPACT_ATOMS: atom_id res chain seq x y z
N MET A 1 73.79 -22.22 -15.65
CA MET A 1 73.46 -22.75 -14.32
C MET A 1 71.97 -22.47 -14.15
N SER A 2 71.14 -23.39 -14.66
CA SER A 2 70.51 -24.51 -13.92
C SER A 2 69.19 -24.00 -13.32
N ASP A 3 68.06 -24.12 -14.00
CA ASP A 3 67.25 -25.33 -14.32
C ASP A 3 66.23 -25.69 -13.23
N PHE A 4 65.12 -26.26 -13.74
CA PHE A 4 63.90 -26.85 -13.13
C PHE A 4 62.69 -25.90 -13.03
N SER A 5 61.73 -25.84 -13.98
CA SER A 5 60.79 -26.86 -14.54
C SER A 5 59.72 -27.29 -13.51
N SER A 6 58.42 -27.47 -13.76
CA SER A 6 57.56 -27.62 -14.95
C SER A 6 56.10 -27.83 -14.47
N SER A 7 55.16 -27.85 -15.42
CA SER A 7 53.75 -28.34 -15.41
C SER A 7 52.71 -27.33 -14.91
N GLY A 8 51.84 -26.79 -15.77
CA GLY A 8 50.79 -27.51 -16.50
C GLY A 8 49.52 -27.37 -15.64
N SER A 9 48.51 -26.61 -16.05
CA SER A 9 47.57 -26.98 -17.11
C SER A 9 46.90 -25.73 -17.72
N ASP A 10 46.99 -25.61 -19.05
CA ASP A 10 45.93 -25.02 -19.84
C ASP A 10 44.68 -25.90 -19.62
N GLU A 11 43.71 -25.39 -18.87
CA GLU A 11 42.33 -25.84 -18.98
C GLU A 11 41.57 -24.72 -19.67
N ASP A 12 41.07 -25.07 -20.86
CA ASP A 12 40.20 -24.29 -21.71
C ASP A 12 39.09 -23.62 -20.88
N LEU A 13 39.17 -22.28 -20.75
CA LEU A 13 38.05 -21.48 -20.30
C LEU A 13 36.97 -21.57 -21.38
N ASP A 14 35.99 -22.41 -21.12
CA ASP A 14 34.77 -22.59 -21.91
C ASP A 14 34.15 -21.22 -22.23
N PRO A 15 34.19 -20.74 -23.49
CA PRO A 15 33.70 -19.41 -23.85
C PRO A 15 32.19 -19.39 -24.07
N GLU A 16 31.43 -20.23 -23.34
CA GLU A 16 30.00 -20.48 -23.58
C GLU A 16 29.11 -20.21 -22.35
N LEU A 17 29.58 -19.37 -21.41
CA LEU A 17 28.78 -18.88 -20.26
C LEU A 17 28.57 -17.36 -20.23
N GLU A 18 28.97 -16.64 -21.28
CA GLU A 18 28.53 -15.27 -21.51
C GLU A 18 27.23 -15.24 -22.31
N LEU A 19 26.29 -14.41 -21.85
CA LEU A 19 25.01 -14.03 -22.48
C LEU A 19 23.75 -14.77 -22.00
N LEU A 20 23.50 -14.76 -20.69
CA LEU A 20 22.18 -14.26 -20.28
C LEU A 20 22.32 -12.75 -20.16
N ASP A 21 21.90 -12.07 -21.22
CA ASP A 21 21.94 -10.61 -21.32
C ASP A 21 21.33 -9.97 -20.07
N GLU A 22 22.07 -9.01 -19.50
CA GLU A 22 21.56 -8.15 -18.44
C GLU A 22 20.31 -7.42 -18.97
N LEU A 23 19.12 -7.88 -18.57
CA LEU A 23 17.89 -7.19 -18.93
C LEU A 23 17.75 -5.96 -18.02
N GLY A 24 18.14 -4.81 -18.58
CA GLY A 24 17.95 -3.50 -17.98
C GLY A 24 16.79 -2.75 -18.62
N GLY A 25 15.89 -2.18 -17.82
CA GLY A 25 14.84 -1.32 -18.36
C GLY A 25 14.11 -0.53 -17.30
N LYS A 26 13.35 0.47 -17.76
CA LYS A 26 12.58 1.37 -16.91
C LYS A 26 11.23 0.74 -16.58
N LEU A 27 10.93 0.59 -15.29
CA LEU A 27 9.60 0.21 -14.80
C LEU A 27 9.15 1.23 -13.76
N SER A 28 7.85 1.50 -13.71
CA SER A 28 7.30 2.26 -12.60
C SER A 28 7.15 1.32 -11.41
N LYS A 29 7.94 1.53 -10.37
CA LYS A 29 7.88 0.79 -9.11
C LYS A 29 7.06 1.57 -8.10
N TRP A 30 6.14 0.93 -7.41
CA TRP A 30 5.52 1.54 -6.24
C TRP A 30 6.56 1.66 -5.13
N THR A 31 6.72 2.89 -4.63
CA THR A 31 7.76 3.20 -3.64
C THR A 31 7.15 3.43 -2.26
N ASN A 32 6.16 4.32 -2.14
CA ASN A 32 5.40 4.55 -0.90
C ASN A 32 4.14 5.38 -1.20
N TYR A 33 3.33 5.69 -0.18
CA TYR A 33 2.11 6.50 -0.32
C TYR A 33 2.36 7.97 -0.71
N ILE A 34 3.56 8.51 -0.44
CA ILE A 34 3.89 9.92 -0.69
C ILE A 34 4.31 10.12 -2.14
N HIS A 35 5.08 9.17 -2.69
CA HIS A 35 5.62 9.25 -4.05
C HIS A 35 4.85 8.36 -5.05
N GLY A 36 4.09 7.40 -4.56
CA GLY A 36 3.34 6.44 -5.36
C GLY A 36 4.23 5.65 -6.31
N TRP A 37 3.77 5.57 -7.56
CA TRP A 37 4.52 4.97 -8.67
C TRP A 37 5.64 5.90 -9.10
N GLN A 38 6.86 5.38 -9.06
CA GLN A 38 8.05 6.11 -9.47
C GLN A 38 8.84 5.30 -10.47
N ASP A 39 9.38 5.98 -11.46
CA ASP A 39 10.22 5.33 -12.44
C ASP A 39 11.53 4.89 -11.80
N ARG A 40 11.86 3.61 -12.01
CA ARG A 40 13.10 3.00 -11.54
C ARG A 40 13.74 2.23 -12.67
N TRP A 41 15.07 2.25 -12.69
CA TRP A 41 15.83 1.42 -13.59
C TRP A 41 15.97 0.04 -12.94
N ILE A 42 15.30 -0.95 -13.51
CA ILE A 42 15.30 -2.33 -13.06
C ILE A 42 16.33 -3.09 -13.86
N VAL A 43 17.14 -3.91 -13.18
CA VAL A 43 18.18 -4.74 -13.78
C VAL A 43 17.99 -6.16 -13.30
N LEU A 44 17.77 -7.07 -14.23
CA LEU A 44 17.83 -8.51 -14.00
C LEU A 44 19.18 -9.02 -14.46
N LYS A 45 19.96 -9.59 -13.52
CA LYS A 45 21.26 -10.19 -13.80
C LYS A 45 21.37 -11.52 -13.08
N GLY A 46 21.37 -12.61 -13.86
CA GLY A 46 21.26 -13.96 -13.30
C GLY A 46 19.99 -14.09 -12.45
N ASN A 47 20.14 -14.54 -11.22
CA ASN A 47 19.01 -14.77 -10.30
C ASN A 47 18.71 -13.58 -9.37
N ILE A 48 19.27 -12.40 -9.66
CA ILE A 48 19.09 -11.19 -8.83
C ILE A 48 18.38 -10.12 -9.66
N LEU A 49 17.24 -9.64 -9.14
CA LEU A 49 16.56 -8.45 -9.65
C LEU A 49 16.92 -7.27 -8.76
N SER A 50 17.56 -6.26 -9.33
CA SER A 50 18.01 -5.05 -8.63
C SER A 50 17.32 -3.82 -9.18
N TYR A 51 17.17 -2.76 -8.39
CA TYR A 51 16.69 -1.48 -8.89
C TYR A 51 17.55 -0.30 -8.47
N TYR A 52 17.53 0.71 -9.34
CA TYR A 52 18.28 1.95 -9.22
C TYR A 52 17.35 3.13 -9.48
N ARG A 53 17.75 4.32 -9.05
CA ARG A 53 16.96 5.54 -9.28
C ARG A 53 16.84 5.87 -10.76
N SER A 54 17.93 5.74 -11.51
CA SER A 54 18.03 5.93 -12.95
C SER A 54 19.12 5.02 -13.52
N ALA A 55 19.21 4.93 -14.85
CA ALA A 55 20.26 4.16 -15.52
C ALA A 55 21.67 4.75 -15.26
N ASP A 56 21.77 6.08 -15.16
CA ASP A 56 23.03 6.80 -14.96
C ASP A 56 23.56 6.69 -13.51
N GLU A 57 22.68 6.34 -12.55
CA GLU A 57 23.05 6.18 -11.14
C GLU A 57 23.49 4.74 -10.77
N LYS A 58 23.72 3.84 -11.75
CA LYS A 58 24.19 2.46 -11.48
C LYS A 58 25.50 2.42 -10.67
N GLU A 59 26.36 3.42 -10.84
CA GLU A 59 27.67 3.52 -10.17
C GLU A 59 27.59 4.01 -8.72
N TYR A 60 26.46 4.59 -8.30
CA TYR A 60 26.27 5.19 -6.97
C TYR A 60 25.61 4.22 -5.97
N GLY A 61 25.35 2.98 -6.37
CA GLY A 61 24.86 1.92 -5.48
C GLY A 61 23.41 1.48 -5.76
N CYS A 62 23.14 0.21 -5.44
CA CYS A 62 21.82 -0.42 -5.59
C CYS A 62 20.86 0.06 -4.49
N ARG A 63 19.61 0.40 -4.85
CA ARG A 63 18.56 0.81 -3.88
C ARG A 63 17.79 -0.37 -3.30
N GLY A 64 17.97 -1.56 -3.87
CA GLY A 64 17.37 -2.78 -3.36
C GLY A 64 17.48 -3.89 -4.39
N SER A 65 17.67 -5.11 -3.89
CA SER A 65 17.84 -6.30 -4.70
C SER A 65 17.07 -7.47 -4.09
N ILE A 66 16.40 -8.26 -4.92
CA ILE A 66 15.74 -9.49 -4.52
C ILE A 66 16.33 -10.69 -5.26
N CYS A 67 16.51 -11.79 -4.54
CA CYS A 67 16.90 -13.08 -5.11
C CYS A 67 15.65 -13.83 -5.59
N LEU A 68 15.62 -14.25 -6.86
CA LEU A 68 14.43 -14.81 -7.49
C LEU A 68 14.18 -16.29 -7.17
N SER A 69 15.10 -16.99 -6.49
CA SER A 69 14.97 -18.43 -6.18
C SER A 69 13.66 -18.83 -5.50
N LYS A 70 13.05 -17.92 -4.73
CA LYS A 70 11.76 -18.13 -4.04
C LYS A 70 10.72 -17.07 -4.40
N ALA A 71 10.93 -16.33 -5.49
CA ALA A 71 10.02 -15.28 -5.91
C ALA A 71 8.72 -15.84 -6.46
N VAL A 72 7.60 -15.27 -6.02
CA VAL A 72 6.28 -15.50 -6.60
C VAL A 72 5.92 -14.27 -7.43
N ILE A 73 5.74 -14.47 -8.73
CA ILE A 73 5.35 -13.40 -9.66
C ILE A 73 3.85 -13.50 -9.90
N THR A 74 3.13 -12.42 -9.60
CA THR A 74 1.67 -12.37 -9.67
C THR A 74 1.23 -11.25 -10.62
N PRO A 75 0.70 -11.56 -11.82
CA PRO A 75 0.09 -10.57 -12.69
C PRO A 75 -1.15 -9.95 -12.02
N HIS A 76 -1.35 -8.64 -12.16
CA HIS A 76 -2.53 -7.98 -11.57
C HIS A 76 -3.80 -8.28 -12.38
N GLU A 77 -4.90 -8.65 -11.72
CA GLU A 77 -6.15 -9.10 -12.38
C GLU A 77 -6.84 -8.02 -13.24
N PHE A 78 -6.67 -6.74 -12.89
CA PHE A 78 -7.38 -5.61 -13.53
C PHE A 78 -6.49 -4.57 -14.19
N ASP A 79 -5.17 -4.59 -13.93
CA ASP A 79 -4.23 -3.63 -14.49
C ASP A 79 -3.29 -4.41 -15.41
N GLU A 80 -3.58 -4.32 -16.71
CA GLU A 80 -2.87 -5.07 -17.75
C GLU A 80 -1.39 -4.68 -17.87
N CYS A 81 -0.95 -3.62 -17.20
CA CYS A 81 0.45 -3.19 -17.17
C CYS A 81 1.17 -3.56 -15.86
N ARG A 82 0.46 -4.07 -14.84
CA ARG A 82 1.02 -4.31 -13.50
C ARG A 82 1.28 -5.78 -13.21
N PHE A 83 2.37 -6.02 -12.47
CA PHE A 83 2.74 -7.30 -11.90
C PHE A 83 3.50 -7.10 -10.59
N ASP A 84 3.36 -8.06 -9.69
CA ASP A 84 3.91 -7.98 -8.34
C ASP A 84 4.89 -9.15 -8.14
N ILE A 85 6.02 -8.90 -7.49
CA ILE A 85 7.04 -9.90 -7.15
C ILE A 85 7.13 -9.99 -5.65
N SER A 86 6.84 -11.16 -5.07
CA SER A 86 6.98 -11.39 -3.63
C SER A 86 8.05 -12.43 -3.31
N VAL A 87 8.93 -12.11 -2.36
CA VAL A 87 9.97 -13.01 -1.83
C VAL A 87 9.94 -12.92 -0.31
N ASN A 88 9.54 -14.00 0.37
CA ASN A 88 9.29 -14.01 1.81
C ASN A 88 8.32 -12.87 2.19
N ASP A 89 8.77 -11.91 3.02
CA ASP A 89 7.98 -10.77 3.48
C ASP A 89 8.17 -9.50 2.61
N SER A 90 9.00 -9.55 1.55
CA SER A 90 9.24 -8.43 0.64
C SER A 90 8.36 -8.52 -0.59
N ILE A 91 7.64 -7.44 -0.93
CA ILE A 91 6.79 -7.35 -2.14
C ILE A 91 7.17 -6.12 -2.95
N TRP A 92 7.47 -6.33 -4.23
CA TRP A 92 7.68 -5.25 -5.20
C TRP A 92 6.49 -5.16 -6.14
N TYR A 93 5.84 -4.00 -6.15
CA TYR A 93 4.79 -3.70 -7.12
C TYR A 93 5.41 -2.96 -8.31
N LEU A 94 5.26 -3.52 -9.50
CA LEU A 94 5.88 -3.04 -10.73
C LEU A 94 4.84 -2.83 -11.83
N ARG A 95 5.03 -1.78 -12.61
CA ARG A 95 4.20 -1.46 -13.77
C ARG A 95 5.08 -1.18 -14.99
N ALA A 96 4.79 -1.88 -16.08
CA ALA A 96 5.42 -1.64 -17.37
C ALA A 96 4.66 -0.56 -18.16
N GLU A 97 5.27 -0.04 -19.21
CA GLU A 97 4.65 0.97 -20.07
C GLU A 97 3.43 0.42 -20.83
N ASN A 98 3.45 -0.86 -21.20
CA ASN A 98 2.36 -1.52 -21.90
C ASN A 98 2.27 -3.02 -21.54
N PRO A 99 1.15 -3.71 -21.85
CA PRO A 99 0.93 -5.11 -21.49
C PRO A 99 1.91 -6.10 -22.12
N LEU A 100 2.43 -5.77 -23.31
CA LEU A 100 3.45 -6.56 -24.01
C LEU A 100 4.77 -6.56 -23.23
N LEU A 101 5.26 -5.38 -22.84
CA LEU A 101 6.46 -5.25 -22.02
C LEU A 101 6.28 -5.87 -20.63
N ARG A 102 5.09 -5.73 -20.03
CA ARG A 102 4.77 -6.44 -18.77
C ARG A 102 4.97 -7.95 -18.94
N GLN A 103 4.43 -8.54 -20.00
CA GLN A 103 4.56 -9.98 -20.25
C GLN A 103 6.01 -10.38 -20.50
N GLN A 104 6.76 -9.60 -21.29
CA GLN A 104 8.18 -9.83 -21.53
C GLN A 104 9.00 -9.83 -20.22
N TRP A 105 8.73 -8.89 -19.30
CA TRP A 105 9.37 -8.86 -18.00
C TRP A 105 9.04 -10.10 -17.16
N ILE A 106 7.76 -10.50 -17.09
CA ILE A 106 7.34 -11.69 -16.35
C ILE A 106 8.01 -12.94 -16.90
N ASP A 107 7.98 -13.15 -18.22
CA ASP A 107 8.54 -14.32 -18.88
C ASP A 107 10.05 -14.41 -18.65
N THR A 108 10.76 -13.28 -18.75
CA THR A 108 12.22 -13.25 -18.54
C THR A 108 12.58 -13.52 -17.07
N ILE A 109 11.81 -12.98 -16.12
CA ILE A 109 12.02 -13.21 -14.68
C ILE A 109 11.75 -14.67 -14.31
N GLU A 110 10.68 -15.28 -14.82
CA GLU A 110 10.38 -16.71 -14.57
C GLU A 110 11.42 -17.63 -15.22
N LEU A 111 11.97 -17.27 -16.38
CA LEU A 111 13.08 -18.00 -17.01
C LEU A 111 14.32 -18.02 -16.11
N HIS A 112 14.78 -16.85 -15.65
CA HIS A 112 15.96 -16.73 -14.78
C HIS A 112 15.76 -17.40 -13.41
N LYS A 113 14.52 -17.42 -12.90
CA LYS A 113 14.15 -18.16 -11.70
C LYS A 113 14.26 -19.67 -11.90
N ALA A 114 13.80 -20.20 -13.03
CA ALA A 114 13.83 -21.64 -13.34
C ALA A 114 15.25 -22.18 -13.56
N GLU A 115 16.12 -21.40 -14.20
CA GLU A 115 17.51 -21.78 -14.49
C GLU A 115 18.37 -21.89 -13.22
N SER A 116 18.06 -21.09 -12.18
CA SER A 116 18.75 -21.14 -10.89
C SER A 116 18.48 -22.40 -10.05
N GLY A 117 17.46 -23.20 -10.41
CA GLY A 117 17.12 -24.46 -9.75
C GLY A 117 18.01 -25.64 -10.15
N TYR A 118 18.84 -25.49 -11.19
CA TYR A 118 19.71 -26.52 -11.74
C TYR A 118 21.18 -26.06 -11.74
N GLY A 119 21.75 -25.76 -10.57
CA GLY A 119 23.20 -25.54 -10.49
C GLY A 119 23.68 -24.95 -9.17
N SER A 120 24.66 -25.64 -8.56
CA SER A 120 25.49 -25.19 -7.44
C SER A 120 24.89 -25.25 -6.02
N GLU A 121 24.56 -26.46 -5.55
CA GLU A 121 24.79 -26.83 -4.14
C GLU A 121 26.27 -27.25 -3.97
N SER A 122 27.18 -26.28 -3.84
CA SER A 122 28.48 -26.56 -3.23
C SER A 122 29.15 -25.28 -2.73
N SER A 123 29.53 -25.28 -1.45
CA SER A 123 30.22 -24.20 -0.70
C SER A 123 29.25 -23.13 -0.18
N LEU A 124 28.81 -23.15 1.07
CA LEU A 124 29.64 -23.02 2.27
C LEU A 124 28.96 -23.71 3.47
N ARG A 125 29.48 -24.90 3.83
CA ARG A 125 29.40 -25.36 5.22
C ARG A 125 30.43 -24.59 6.03
N ARG A 126 30.02 -23.84 7.06
CA ARG A 126 30.84 -23.58 8.27
C ARG A 126 29.94 -23.08 9.41
N HIS A 127 29.90 -23.90 10.48
CA HIS A 127 29.40 -23.67 11.86
C HIS A 127 27.97 -23.11 12.02
N GLY A 128 26.97 -23.89 12.43
CA GLY A 128 26.82 -24.51 13.76
C GLY A 128 25.86 -23.62 14.57
N SER A 129 24.60 -23.96 14.80
CA SER A 129 24.17 -25.02 15.73
C SER A 129 22.68 -25.32 15.55
N LEU A 130 22.39 -26.63 15.55
CA LEU A 130 21.18 -27.37 15.99
C LEU A 130 20.10 -26.52 16.70
N LEU A 131 18.82 -26.60 16.32
CA LEU A 131 17.90 -27.66 16.76
C LEU A 131 16.80 -27.93 15.71
N SER A 132 16.70 -29.19 15.28
CA SER A 132 15.54 -29.76 14.60
C SER A 132 14.49 -30.24 15.60
N LEU A 133 13.21 -30.04 15.29
CA LEU A 133 12.14 -30.98 15.64
C LEU A 133 11.31 -31.30 14.40
N THR A 134 11.71 -32.42 13.79
CA THR A 134 10.91 -33.47 13.14
C THR A 134 9.49 -33.18 12.66
N SER A 135 9.38 -33.34 11.34
CA SER A 135 8.25 -33.69 10.48
C SER A 135 7.51 -35.01 10.82
N ALA A 136 6.18 -34.98 10.69
CA ALA A 136 5.25 -36.04 10.22
C ALA A 136 3.84 -35.40 10.21
N ALA A 137 2.92 -35.55 9.26
CA ALA A 137 2.71 -36.59 8.26
C ALA A 137 1.88 -36.05 7.06
N SER A 138 2.04 -36.78 5.96
CA SER A 138 1.36 -36.79 4.67
C SER A 138 -0.17 -37.04 4.69
N GLY A 139 -0.83 -36.56 3.63
CA GLY A 139 -2.16 -37.00 3.15
C GLY A 139 -3.16 -35.84 3.13
N LEU A 140 -3.66 -35.35 2.00
CA LEU A 140 -4.54 -36.11 1.09
C LEU A 140 -4.67 -35.41 -0.27
N SER A 141 -4.80 -36.24 -1.30
CA SER A 141 -4.80 -35.93 -2.72
C SER A 141 -6.08 -35.32 -3.28
N THR A 142 -5.88 -34.64 -4.40
CA THR A 142 -6.75 -34.44 -5.57
C THR A 142 -7.90 -35.45 -5.76
N THR A 143 -9.15 -34.98 -5.71
CA THR A 143 -10.27 -35.62 -6.42
C THR A 143 -11.36 -34.59 -6.78
N SER A 144 -11.61 -34.37 -8.07
CA SER A 144 -12.95 -34.09 -8.63
C SER A 144 -12.93 -34.09 -10.17
N ALA A 145 -12.63 -35.24 -10.76
CA ALA A 145 -12.91 -35.52 -12.17
C ALA A 145 -13.88 -36.71 -12.25
N SER A 146 -15.16 -36.48 -11.95
CA SER A 146 -16.21 -37.49 -12.10
C SER A 146 -17.53 -36.87 -12.54
N SER A 147 -17.68 -36.62 -13.84
CA SER A 147 -19.01 -36.39 -14.45
C SER A 147 -19.19 -36.79 -15.91
N PHE A 148 -18.17 -37.36 -16.58
CA PHE A 148 -18.30 -37.70 -18.01
C PHE A 148 -18.78 -39.13 -18.34
N LYS A 149 -19.11 -39.97 -17.34
CA LYS A 149 -19.49 -41.39 -17.61
C LYS A 149 -20.99 -41.66 -17.86
N LYS A 150 -21.85 -40.64 -18.00
CA LYS A 150 -23.31 -40.82 -18.20
C LYS A 150 -23.81 -40.72 -19.64
N GLY A 151 -22.92 -40.52 -20.62
CA GLY A 151 -23.29 -40.37 -22.05
C GLY A 151 -23.60 -41.69 -22.78
N TYR A 152 -23.18 -42.83 -22.23
CA TYR A 152 -23.22 -44.11 -22.93
C TYR A 152 -24.66 -44.62 -23.20
N SER A 153 -25.61 -44.43 -22.27
CA SER A 153 -26.95 -45.03 -22.42
C SER A 153 -27.84 -44.39 -23.50
N LEU A 154 -27.69 -43.08 -23.76
CA LEU A 154 -28.46 -42.42 -24.83
C LEU A 154 -27.86 -42.77 -26.20
N GLN A 155 -26.54 -42.81 -26.28
CA GLN A 155 -25.82 -43.14 -27.51
C GLN A 155 -26.10 -44.58 -27.95
N GLU A 156 -26.16 -45.53 -27.00
CA GLU A 156 -26.59 -46.91 -27.25
C GLU A 156 -28.02 -46.98 -27.79
N LYS A 157 -28.96 -46.21 -27.20
CA LYS A 157 -30.36 -46.20 -27.65
C LYS A 157 -30.57 -45.54 -29.01
N LEU A 158 -29.77 -44.53 -29.34
CA LEU A 158 -29.76 -43.94 -30.68
C LEU A 158 -29.23 -44.94 -31.72
N ALA A 159 -28.18 -45.70 -31.40
CA ALA A 159 -27.66 -46.75 -32.27
C ALA A 159 -28.67 -47.91 -32.48
N GLU A 160 -29.42 -48.29 -31.44
CA GLU A 160 -30.53 -49.26 -31.57
C GLU A 160 -31.62 -48.72 -32.54
N MET A 161 -31.96 -47.44 -32.43
CA MET A 161 -32.96 -46.80 -33.30
C MET A 161 -32.50 -46.70 -34.76
N GLU A 162 -31.22 -46.42 -34.99
CA GLU A 162 -30.61 -46.46 -36.34
C GLU A 162 -30.71 -47.87 -36.94
N THR A 163 -30.43 -48.90 -36.14
CA THR A 163 -30.55 -50.30 -36.58
C THR A 163 -32.00 -50.64 -36.96
N PHE A 164 -32.98 -50.20 -36.16
CA PHE A 164 -34.39 -50.42 -36.49
C PHE A 164 -34.85 -49.61 -37.70
N ARG A 165 -34.35 -48.38 -37.89
CA ARG A 165 -34.62 -47.58 -39.09
C ARG A 165 -34.18 -48.31 -40.35
N ASP A 166 -32.99 -48.89 -40.34
CA ASP A 166 -32.46 -49.63 -41.49
C ASP A 166 -33.28 -50.89 -41.78
N ILE A 167 -33.81 -51.56 -40.75
CA ILE A 167 -34.72 -52.70 -40.91
C ILE A 167 -36.06 -52.22 -41.49
N LEU A 168 -36.63 -51.13 -40.98
CA LEU A 168 -37.87 -50.56 -41.52
C LEU A 168 -37.75 -50.14 -42.98
N CYS A 169 -36.67 -49.46 -43.37
CA CYS A 169 -36.45 -49.07 -44.77
C CYS A 169 -36.49 -50.29 -45.70
N ARG A 170 -35.80 -51.38 -45.33
CA ARG A 170 -35.83 -52.64 -46.11
C ARG A 170 -37.20 -53.28 -46.15
N GLN A 171 -37.95 -53.24 -45.05
CA GLN A 171 -39.32 -53.77 -44.97
C GLN A 171 -40.30 -52.95 -45.82
N VAL A 172 -40.18 -51.61 -45.80
CA VAL A 172 -40.98 -50.70 -46.63
C VAL A 172 -40.69 -50.94 -48.10
N ASP A 173 -39.42 -51.08 -48.51
CA ASP A 173 -39.06 -51.39 -49.90
C ASP A 173 -39.63 -52.74 -50.36
N THR A 174 -39.67 -53.73 -49.46
CA THR A 174 -40.23 -55.06 -49.74
C THR A 174 -41.76 -55.02 -49.87
N LEU A 175 -42.43 -54.27 -49.00
CA LEU A 175 -43.88 -54.04 -49.07
C LEU A 175 -44.26 -53.21 -50.29
N GLN A 176 -43.49 -52.17 -50.63
CA GLN A 176 -43.71 -51.35 -51.81
C GLN A 176 -43.62 -52.19 -53.09
N LYS A 177 -42.59 -53.04 -53.23
CA LYS A 177 -42.47 -54.00 -54.34
C LYS A 177 -43.66 -54.95 -54.42
N TYR A 178 -44.21 -55.39 -53.29
CA TYR A 178 -45.42 -56.21 -53.28
C TYR A 178 -46.64 -55.43 -53.80
N PHE A 179 -46.85 -54.20 -53.33
CA PHE A 179 -47.98 -53.36 -53.78
C PHE A 179 -47.87 -52.95 -55.24
N ASP A 180 -46.68 -52.60 -55.73
CA ASP A 180 -46.44 -52.26 -57.14
C ASP A 180 -46.78 -53.46 -58.03
N ASN A 181 -46.35 -54.67 -57.65
CA ASN A 181 -46.68 -55.90 -58.37
C ASN A 181 -48.18 -56.25 -58.31
N CYS A 182 -48.86 -55.99 -57.20
CA CYS A 182 -50.32 -56.14 -57.10
C CYS A 182 -51.07 -55.13 -58.00
N ALA A 183 -50.59 -53.89 -58.06
CA ALA A 183 -51.14 -52.86 -58.93
C ALA A 183 -50.94 -53.21 -60.42
N ASP A 184 -49.79 -53.80 -60.77
CA ASP A 184 -49.52 -54.29 -62.13
C ASP A 184 -50.42 -55.47 -62.53
N ILE A 185 -50.74 -56.37 -61.60
CA ILE A 185 -51.70 -57.48 -61.83
C ILE A 185 -53.13 -56.95 -62.04
N ASP A 186 -53.56 -55.96 -61.28
CA ASP A 186 -54.90 -55.36 -61.40
C ASP A 186 -55.03 -54.59 -62.74
N ASN A 187 -53.99 -53.85 -63.14
CA ASN A 187 -53.93 -53.19 -64.46
C ASN A 187 -53.90 -54.19 -65.65
N GLY A 188 -53.28 -55.36 -65.48
CA GLY A 188 -53.27 -56.42 -66.48
C GLY A 188 -54.65 -57.07 -66.72
N ASN A 189 -55.50 -57.15 -65.68
CA ASN A 189 -56.83 -57.76 -65.77
C ASN A 189 -57.90 -56.84 -66.39
N TYR A 190 -57.74 -55.52 -66.35
CA TYR A 190 -58.63 -54.59 -67.06
C TYR A 190 -58.48 -54.63 -68.59
N LEU A 191 -57.39 -55.21 -69.12
CA LEU A 191 -57.17 -55.33 -70.57
C LEU A 191 -57.66 -56.65 -71.18
N LEU A 192 -58.19 -57.59 -70.40
CA LEU A 192 -58.58 -58.91 -70.92
C LEU A 192 -59.97 -59.43 -70.54
N ASN A 193 -60.85 -58.63 -69.93
CA ASN A 193 -62.21 -59.06 -69.67
C ASN A 193 -63.27 -58.01 -69.99
N ASN A 194 -63.52 -57.81 -71.28
CA ASN A 194 -64.79 -57.27 -71.76
C ASN A 194 -65.27 -58.12 -72.94
N ASN A 195 -65.97 -59.24 -72.65
CA ASN A 195 -67.13 -59.73 -73.41
C ASN A 195 -67.81 -60.95 -72.74
N ASN A 196 -68.83 -60.63 -71.94
CA ASN A 196 -70.11 -61.30 -71.70
C ASN A 196 -70.23 -62.79 -71.23
N SER A 197 -70.70 -62.87 -69.98
CA SER A 197 -71.89 -63.59 -69.49
C SER A 197 -71.71 -64.83 -68.57
N SER A 198 -72.42 -64.74 -67.43
CA SER A 198 -72.99 -65.83 -66.61
C SER A 198 -72.14 -66.49 -65.51
N LYS A 199 -72.69 -66.34 -64.29
CA LYS A 199 -72.56 -67.17 -63.06
C LYS A 199 -71.25 -67.13 -62.27
N GLU A 200 -71.45 -66.75 -61.00
CA GLU A 200 -70.79 -67.21 -59.77
C GLU A 200 -69.55 -68.09 -59.97
N LYS A 201 -68.38 -67.54 -59.58
CA LYS A 201 -67.35 -68.30 -58.89
C LYS A 201 -66.40 -67.35 -58.15
N LEU A 202 -66.64 -67.29 -56.85
CA LEU A 202 -65.67 -67.13 -55.78
C LEU A 202 -64.21 -67.33 -56.27
N PHE A 203 -63.45 -66.24 -56.41
CA PHE A 203 -62.01 -66.36 -56.58
C PHE A 203 -61.36 -66.50 -55.20
N SER A 204 -60.88 -67.71 -54.97
CA SER A 204 -60.16 -68.18 -53.80
C SER A 204 -58.89 -67.36 -53.59
N VAL A 205 -58.76 -66.79 -52.39
CA VAL A 205 -57.57 -66.08 -51.87
C VAL A 205 -56.30 -66.96 -51.84
N ASP A 206 -56.41 -68.26 -52.13
CA ASP A 206 -55.31 -69.23 -51.99
C ASP A 206 -54.33 -69.34 -53.18
N SER A 207 -54.57 -68.70 -54.35
CA SER A 207 -53.63 -68.77 -55.49
C SER A 207 -52.52 -67.71 -55.51
N LEU A 208 -52.50 -66.75 -54.58
CA LEU A 208 -51.44 -65.74 -54.48
C LEU A 208 -50.24 -66.18 -53.62
N LYS A 209 -50.37 -67.30 -52.88
CA LYS A 209 -49.29 -67.80 -52.00
C LYS A 209 -48.12 -68.47 -52.73
N GLY A 210 -48.26 -68.82 -54.01
CA GLY A 210 -47.30 -69.70 -54.69
C GLY A 210 -46.23 -69.04 -55.57
N SER A 211 -46.39 -67.78 -56.00
CA SER A 211 -45.60 -67.26 -57.13
C SER A 211 -44.56 -66.18 -56.80
N LEU A 212 -44.49 -65.64 -55.57
CA LEU A 212 -43.56 -64.55 -55.25
C LEU A 212 -42.55 -64.83 -54.13
N GLY A 213 -42.64 -65.95 -53.40
CA GLY A 213 -41.69 -66.27 -52.31
C GLY A 213 -41.61 -65.25 -51.15
N ILE A 214 -42.41 -64.18 -51.20
CA ILE A 214 -42.46 -63.12 -50.20
C ILE A 214 -43.56 -63.47 -49.19
N ASP A 215 -43.16 -63.77 -47.94
CA ASP A 215 -44.10 -63.97 -46.83
C ASP A 215 -44.64 -62.62 -46.35
N PHE A 216 -45.63 -62.08 -47.08
CA PHE A 216 -46.26 -60.79 -46.75
C PHE A 216 -46.78 -60.75 -45.30
N LYS A 217 -47.26 -61.88 -44.78
CA LYS A 217 -47.74 -61.95 -43.39
C LYS A 217 -46.57 -61.85 -42.41
N GLY A 218 -45.46 -62.53 -42.69
CA GLY A 218 -44.20 -62.41 -41.96
C GLY A 218 -43.62 -60.98 -42.02
N GLU A 219 -43.60 -60.35 -43.18
CA GLU A 219 -43.11 -58.98 -43.38
C GLU A 219 -44.00 -57.94 -42.67
N ALA A 220 -45.33 -58.08 -42.71
CA ALA A 220 -46.24 -57.20 -41.98
C ALA A 220 -46.11 -57.37 -40.45
N ILE A 221 -45.92 -58.61 -39.97
CA ILE A 221 -45.70 -58.88 -38.54
C ILE A 221 -44.36 -58.30 -38.07
N THR A 222 -43.30 -58.50 -38.85
CA THR A 222 -41.97 -57.97 -38.52
C THR A 222 -41.94 -56.44 -38.64
N PHE A 223 -42.58 -55.83 -39.65
CA PHE A 223 -42.76 -54.38 -39.74
C PHE A 223 -43.47 -53.80 -38.51
N LYS A 224 -44.56 -54.45 -38.07
CA LYS A 224 -45.27 -54.08 -36.84
C LYS A 224 -44.37 -54.21 -35.60
N ALA A 225 -43.57 -55.27 -35.52
CA ALA A 225 -42.62 -55.48 -34.42
C ALA A 225 -41.49 -54.44 -34.40
N THR A 226 -40.88 -54.15 -35.55
CA THR A 226 -39.82 -53.14 -35.70
C THR A 226 -40.35 -51.74 -35.35
N THR A 227 -41.54 -51.39 -35.84
CA THR A 227 -42.17 -50.09 -35.54
C THR A 227 -42.49 -49.96 -34.04
N ALA A 228 -43.00 -51.02 -33.41
CA ALA A 228 -43.22 -51.05 -31.96
C ALA A 228 -41.89 -50.92 -31.18
N GLY A 229 -40.82 -51.54 -31.66
CA GLY A 229 -39.46 -51.41 -31.11
C GLY A 229 -38.96 -49.96 -31.15
N ILE A 230 -39.09 -49.29 -32.30
CA ILE A 230 -38.71 -47.86 -32.45
C ILE A 230 -39.51 -46.97 -31.52
N LEU A 231 -40.83 -47.15 -31.45
CA LEU A 231 -41.68 -46.37 -30.56
C LEU A 231 -41.29 -46.55 -29.08
N SER A 232 -40.94 -47.78 -28.68
CA SER A 232 -40.46 -48.07 -27.33
C SER A 232 -39.11 -47.41 -27.05
N THR A 233 -38.15 -47.50 -27.98
CA THR A 233 -36.83 -46.86 -27.85
C THR A 233 -36.93 -45.34 -27.84
N LEU A 234 -37.79 -44.75 -28.67
CA LEU A 234 -38.08 -43.31 -28.65
C LEU A 234 -38.66 -42.87 -27.32
N SER A 235 -39.64 -43.60 -26.78
CA SER A 235 -40.20 -43.32 -25.46
C SER A 235 -39.11 -43.35 -24.38
N HIS A 236 -38.19 -44.31 -24.44
CA HIS A 236 -37.09 -44.40 -23.49
C HIS A 236 -36.06 -43.27 -23.65
N CYS A 237 -35.75 -42.86 -24.88
CA CYS A 237 -34.90 -41.70 -25.15
C CYS A 237 -35.52 -40.41 -24.60
N ILE A 238 -36.83 -40.22 -24.77
CA ILE A 238 -37.57 -39.10 -24.19
C ILE A 238 -37.46 -39.12 -22.67
N ASP A 239 -37.67 -40.26 -22.02
CA ASP A 239 -37.53 -40.38 -20.56
C ASP A 239 -36.13 -40.04 -20.06
N ILE A 240 -35.08 -40.45 -20.79
CA ILE A 240 -33.68 -40.12 -20.46
C ILE A 240 -33.45 -38.61 -20.61
N LEU A 241 -33.96 -37.99 -21.66
CA LEU A 241 -33.82 -36.55 -21.92
C LEU A 241 -34.58 -35.73 -20.86
N VAL A 242 -35.81 -36.11 -20.52
CA VAL A 242 -36.61 -35.47 -19.46
C VAL A 242 -35.89 -35.59 -18.12
N LYS A 243 -35.39 -36.77 -17.74
CA LYS A 243 -34.61 -36.94 -16.50
C LYS A 243 -33.33 -36.10 -16.49
N ARG A 244 -32.67 -35.96 -17.64
CA ARG A 244 -31.50 -35.10 -17.79
C ARG A 244 -31.88 -33.64 -17.62
N GLU A 245 -32.93 -33.18 -18.28
CA GLU A 245 -33.47 -31.83 -18.18
C GLU A 245 -33.86 -31.49 -16.73
N GLU A 246 -34.61 -32.35 -16.05
CA GLU A 246 -34.96 -32.17 -14.63
C GLU A 246 -33.71 -32.11 -13.74
N SER A 247 -32.69 -32.93 -14.01
CA SER A 247 -31.42 -32.87 -13.27
C SER A 247 -30.66 -31.58 -13.53
N TRP A 248 -30.69 -31.06 -14.76
CA TRP A 248 -30.07 -29.79 -15.12
C TRP A 248 -30.84 -28.62 -14.50
N GLN A 249 -32.16 -28.65 -14.53
CA GLN A 249 -33.02 -27.67 -13.89
C GLN A 249 -32.75 -27.61 -12.38
N ARG A 250 -32.69 -28.76 -11.68
CA ARG A 250 -32.33 -28.79 -10.25
C ARG A 250 -30.92 -28.25 -9.96
N ARG A 251 -29.96 -28.44 -10.88
CA ARG A 251 -28.60 -27.88 -10.75
C ARG A 251 -28.62 -26.37 -10.96
N LEU A 252 -29.35 -25.90 -11.97
CA LEU A 252 -29.53 -24.49 -12.26
C LEU A 252 -30.24 -23.78 -11.10
N ASP A 253 -31.31 -24.36 -10.56
CA ASP A 253 -32.01 -23.82 -9.39
C ASP A 253 -31.09 -23.74 -8.16
N LYS A 254 -30.25 -24.76 -7.93
CA LYS A 254 -29.24 -24.74 -6.87
C LYS A 254 -28.15 -23.68 -7.11
N GLU A 255 -27.78 -23.43 -8.37
CA GLU A 255 -26.81 -22.40 -8.75
C GLU A 255 -27.41 -21.01 -8.56
N ILE A 256 -28.64 -20.79 -9.03
CA ILE A 256 -29.41 -19.56 -8.85
C ILE A 256 -29.56 -19.27 -7.35
N GLU A 257 -29.93 -20.26 -6.54
CA GLU A 257 -30.09 -20.06 -5.10
C GLU A 257 -28.73 -19.87 -4.38
N ARG A 258 -27.64 -20.47 -4.86
CA ARG A 258 -26.28 -20.16 -4.38
C ARG A 258 -25.87 -18.74 -4.75
N ARG A 259 -26.15 -18.31 -5.98
CA ARG A 259 -25.88 -16.96 -6.47
C ARG A 259 -26.70 -15.93 -5.69
N ARG A 260 -27.99 -16.19 -5.48
CA ARG A 260 -28.88 -15.36 -4.66
C ARG A 260 -28.35 -15.25 -3.23
N ARG A 261 -27.94 -16.35 -2.60
CA ARG A 261 -27.32 -16.34 -1.27
C ARG A 261 -25.98 -15.59 -1.24
N ALA A 262 -25.15 -15.72 -2.27
CA ALA A 262 -23.90 -14.98 -2.39
C ALA A 262 -24.15 -13.48 -2.62
N GLU A 263 -25.14 -13.11 -3.44
CA GLU A 263 -25.55 -11.72 -3.67
C GLU A 263 -26.19 -11.09 -2.43
N ASP A 264 -27.01 -11.84 -1.68
CA ASP A 264 -27.60 -11.40 -0.42
C ASP A 264 -26.52 -11.27 0.67
N ALA A 265 -25.56 -12.21 0.74
CA ALA A 265 -24.40 -12.11 1.63
C ALA A 265 -23.49 -10.93 1.24
N TYR A 266 -23.27 -10.69 -0.05
CA TYR A 266 -22.53 -9.54 -0.55
C TYR A 266 -23.23 -8.22 -0.23
N LYS A 267 -24.55 -8.13 -0.42
CA LYS A 267 -25.35 -6.94 -0.05
C LYS A 267 -25.37 -6.71 1.46
N ALA A 268 -25.47 -7.78 2.26
CA ALA A 268 -25.38 -7.71 3.71
C ALA A 268 -23.98 -7.24 4.15
N ALA A 269 -22.92 -7.82 3.58
CA ALA A 269 -21.54 -7.40 3.80
C ALA A 269 -21.33 -5.93 3.38
N LEU A 270 -21.85 -5.51 2.24
CA LEU A 270 -21.79 -4.11 1.75
C LEU A 270 -22.56 -3.16 2.67
N THR A 271 -23.68 -3.60 3.25
CA THR A 271 -24.48 -2.80 4.19
C THR A 271 -23.78 -2.70 5.55
N GLU A 272 -23.14 -3.77 6.02
CA GLU A 272 -22.23 -3.76 7.18
C GLU A 272 -21.00 -2.89 6.92
N LEU A 273 -20.45 -2.91 5.69
CA LEU A 273 -19.34 -2.06 5.25
C LEU A 273 -19.71 -0.58 5.10
N LYS A 274 -21.02 -0.28 4.93
CA LYS A 274 -21.58 1.07 4.93
C LYS A 274 -22.01 1.55 6.32
N LYS A 275 -22.32 0.63 7.24
CA LYS A 275 -22.61 0.91 8.65
C LYS A 275 -21.35 1.04 9.49
N LYS A 276 -20.26 0.37 9.10
CA LYS A 276 -18.90 0.76 9.46
C LYS A 276 -18.54 1.97 8.58
N PRO A 277 -17.98 3.06 9.12
CA PRO A 277 -17.39 4.07 8.25
C PRO A 277 -16.30 3.37 7.43
N HIS A 278 -16.54 3.27 6.13
CA HIS A 278 -15.59 2.75 5.16
C HIS A 278 -14.41 3.72 5.09
N TYR A 279 -13.35 3.37 5.79
CA TYR A 279 -12.04 3.95 5.61
C TYR A 279 -11.25 3.02 4.70
N GLY A 280 -10.87 3.54 3.53
CA GLY A 280 -10.18 2.81 2.46
C GLY A 280 -8.67 2.72 2.68
N GLY A 281 -8.05 1.76 2.01
CA GLY A 281 -6.59 1.60 1.92
C GLY A 281 -5.89 1.25 3.24
N PRO A 282 -4.59 0.87 3.22
CA PRO A 282 -3.80 0.50 4.40
C PRO A 282 -3.53 1.64 5.40
N ASP A 283 -4.23 2.76 5.27
CA ASP A 283 -4.07 3.98 6.06
C ASP A 283 -4.79 3.94 7.43
N TYR A 284 -5.24 2.77 7.91
CA TYR A 284 -6.10 2.70 9.10
C TYR A 284 -5.70 1.73 10.20
N GLU A 285 -4.43 1.29 10.23
CA GLU A 285 -3.87 0.70 11.45
C GLU A 285 -2.72 1.57 11.98
N GLU A 286 -3.08 2.66 12.69
CA GLU A 286 -2.19 3.23 13.70
C GLU A 286 -2.16 2.28 14.91
N GLY A 287 -0.96 1.96 15.40
CA GLY A 287 -0.77 1.14 16.59
C GLY A 287 0.51 0.30 16.58
N PRO A 288 0.83 -0.37 17.70
CA PRO A 288 2.06 -1.16 17.89
C PRO A 288 2.21 -2.39 16.97
N ASN A 289 1.30 -2.58 16.01
CA ASN A 289 1.25 -3.71 15.07
C ASN A 289 1.57 -3.31 13.62
N SER A 290 2.05 -2.09 13.36
CA SER A 290 2.44 -1.65 12.01
C SER A 290 3.62 -2.50 11.50
N LEU A 291 3.49 -3.09 10.29
CA LEU A 291 4.39 -4.10 9.73
C LEU A 291 5.61 -3.55 8.95
N ILE A 292 5.91 -2.25 9.05
CA ILE A 292 7.06 -1.65 8.35
C ILE A 292 8.35 -1.90 9.13
N ASN A 293 9.37 -2.47 8.46
CA ASN A 293 10.64 -2.81 9.08
C ASN A 293 11.57 -1.59 9.20
N GLU A 294 12.58 -1.68 10.08
CA GLU A 294 13.46 -0.56 10.44
C GLU A 294 14.40 -0.12 9.31
N GLU A 295 14.75 -0.99 8.35
CA GLU A 295 15.67 -0.65 7.25
C GLU A 295 14.99 0.22 6.17
N GLU A 296 13.71 -0.04 5.87
CA GLU A 296 12.91 0.77 4.94
C GLU A 296 12.64 2.19 5.48
N PHE A 297 12.89 2.41 6.79
CA PHE A 297 12.75 3.69 7.50
C PHE A 297 13.99 4.59 7.41
N PHE A 298 15.22 4.05 7.50
CA PHE A 298 16.44 4.88 7.44
C PHE A 298 16.66 5.52 6.06
N ASP A 299 16.34 4.80 4.98
CA ASP A 299 16.42 5.30 3.60
C ASP A 299 15.43 6.44 3.31
N ALA A 300 14.26 6.42 3.96
CA ALA A 300 13.22 7.44 3.81
C ALA A 300 13.57 8.75 4.54
N VAL A 301 14.31 8.66 5.64
CA VAL A 301 14.69 9.81 6.48
C VAL A 301 15.82 10.62 5.85
N GLU A 302 16.80 9.97 5.23
CA GLU A 302 17.95 10.63 4.61
C GLU A 302 17.54 11.36 3.31
N ALA A 303 16.72 10.74 2.47
CA ALA A 303 16.28 11.33 1.20
C ALA A 303 15.26 12.47 1.33
N ALA A 304 14.50 12.54 2.42
CA ALA A 304 13.54 13.62 2.69
C ALA A 304 14.22 14.95 3.09
N LEU A 305 15.43 14.88 3.64
CA LEU A 305 16.18 16.05 4.12
C LEU A 305 16.93 16.76 2.97
N ASP A 306 17.37 16.02 1.94
CA ASP A 306 18.15 16.57 0.82
C ASP A 306 17.35 17.41 -0.18
N LYS A 307 16.02 17.33 -0.18
CA LYS A 307 15.18 17.92 -1.25
C LYS A 307 14.44 19.21 -0.87
N HIS A 308 14.62 19.74 0.33
CA HIS A 308 13.84 20.89 0.83
C HIS A 308 14.56 22.25 0.85
N ASP A 309 15.72 22.37 0.19
CA ASP A 309 16.36 23.66 -0.11
C ASP A 309 15.79 24.36 -1.35
N GLN A 310 14.74 23.81 -1.98
CA GLN A 310 14.13 24.41 -3.17
C GLN A 310 12.61 24.42 -3.05
N ILE A 311 12.08 25.64 -3.01
CA ILE A 311 10.71 26.09 -3.32
C ILE A 311 9.83 26.38 -2.09
N GLU A 312 9.86 27.64 -1.66
CA GLU A 312 8.71 28.34 -1.06
C GLU A 312 8.12 29.25 -2.14
N GLU A 313 6.78 29.38 -2.21
CA GLU A 313 6.10 30.67 -2.00
C GLU A 313 4.56 30.60 -2.18
N GLN A 314 3.88 31.47 -1.41
CA GLN A 314 2.53 32.07 -1.53
C GLN A 314 1.35 31.40 -0.81
N VAL A 315 0.73 32.13 0.14
CA VAL A 315 -0.62 32.76 0.01
C VAL A 315 -0.80 33.86 1.08
N MET A 316 -1.46 34.97 0.69
CA MET A 316 -1.78 36.18 1.48
C MET A 316 -3.24 36.21 1.99
N ILE A 317 -3.43 36.92 3.11
CA ILE A 317 -4.60 37.08 4.01
C ILE A 317 -5.65 38.12 3.54
N ARG A 318 -6.91 38.03 4.04
CA ARG A 318 -7.82 39.18 4.27
C ARG A 318 -8.67 39.06 5.57
N PRO A 319 -9.08 40.17 6.23
CA PRO A 319 -9.65 40.18 7.60
C PRO A 319 -11.08 40.76 7.76
N PHE A 320 -11.76 40.46 8.90
CA PHE A 320 -12.76 41.25 9.69
C PHE A 320 -13.54 40.31 10.65
N LEU A 321 -14.05 40.62 11.85
CA LEU A 321 -14.15 41.81 12.71
C LEU A 321 -14.45 41.35 14.17
N PHE A 322 -14.16 42.23 15.13
CA PHE A 322 -14.31 42.20 16.60
C PHE A 322 -15.70 41.81 17.17
N GLN A 323 -15.73 41.24 18.40
CA GLN A 323 -16.04 41.96 19.68
C GLN A 323 -16.48 41.05 20.84
N LEU A 324 -15.68 40.94 21.92
CA LEU A 324 -16.09 40.58 23.31
C LEU A 324 -14.90 40.69 24.31
N ILE A 325 -14.26 41.86 24.43
CA ILE A 325 -12.84 41.92 24.83
C ILE A 325 -12.55 42.19 26.32
N THR A 326 -13.50 42.60 27.16
CA THR A 326 -13.10 43.14 28.48
C THR A 326 -12.90 42.11 29.58
N PHE A 327 -13.66 41.00 29.60
CA PHE A 327 -13.57 40.00 30.68
C PHE A 327 -12.50 38.92 30.38
N ALA A 328 -12.33 38.55 29.11
CA ALA A 328 -11.34 37.57 28.66
C ALA A 328 -9.88 38.08 28.85
N LYS A 329 -9.64 39.39 28.64
CA LYS A 329 -8.29 39.98 28.79
C LYS A 329 -7.72 39.88 30.20
N ILE A 330 -8.55 40.00 31.24
CA ILE A 330 -8.08 39.94 32.63
C ILE A 330 -7.66 38.52 33.01
N GLN A 331 -8.43 37.49 32.60
CA GLN A 331 -8.04 36.10 32.84
C GLN A 331 -6.77 35.72 32.08
N PHE A 332 -6.60 36.27 30.88
CA PHE A 332 -5.45 36.01 30.05
C PHE A 332 -4.14 36.57 30.64
N GLU A 333 -4.15 37.79 31.15
CA GLU A 333 -2.95 38.41 31.74
C GLU A 333 -2.50 37.63 32.98
N VAL A 334 -3.43 37.11 33.79
CA VAL A 334 -3.12 36.25 34.94
C VAL A 334 -2.44 34.95 34.50
N LEU A 335 -2.97 34.31 33.44
CA LEU A 335 -2.38 33.09 32.90
C LEU A 335 -0.99 33.32 32.32
N VAL A 336 -0.79 34.43 31.58
CA VAL A 336 0.53 34.82 31.07
C VAL A 336 1.54 34.97 32.21
N GLU A 337 1.16 35.68 33.28
CA GLU A 337 2.04 35.92 34.42
C GLU A 337 2.39 34.61 35.14
N GLU A 338 1.43 33.70 35.31
CA GLU A 338 1.66 32.37 35.89
C GLU A 338 2.67 31.57 35.06
N MET A 339 2.51 31.54 33.74
CA MET A 339 3.39 30.78 32.85
C MET A 339 4.82 31.37 32.82
N VAL A 340 4.93 32.70 32.73
CA VAL A 340 6.22 33.40 32.76
C VAL A 340 6.93 33.16 34.10
N GLN A 341 6.23 33.32 35.23
CA GLN A 341 6.81 33.13 36.55
C GLN A 341 7.23 31.67 36.80
N SER A 342 6.45 30.71 36.28
CA SER A 342 6.80 29.29 36.31
C SER A 342 8.13 29.02 35.58
N HIS A 343 8.29 29.56 34.37
CA HIS A 343 9.55 29.44 33.62
C HIS A 343 10.73 30.10 34.34
N MET A 344 10.55 31.30 34.88
CA MET A 344 11.60 31.98 35.64
C MET A 344 12.04 31.18 36.88
N THR A 345 11.11 30.49 37.53
CA THR A 345 11.38 29.72 38.75
C THR A 345 12.08 28.37 38.48
N TYR A 346 11.62 27.65 37.45
CA TYR A 346 12.03 26.25 37.23
C TYR A 346 12.94 26.04 36.03
N SER A 347 12.80 26.85 34.96
CA SER A 347 13.47 26.56 33.68
C SER A 347 14.93 27.02 33.66
N LEU A 348 15.36 27.93 34.54
CA LEU A 348 16.74 28.41 34.62
C LEU A 348 17.67 27.53 35.49
N GLN A 349 17.14 26.59 36.26
CA GLN A 349 17.93 25.71 37.15
C GLN A 349 18.91 24.84 36.36
N ASP A 350 20.18 24.77 36.76
CA ASP A 350 21.16 23.95 36.03
C ASP A 350 20.78 22.46 36.02
N VAL A 351 20.98 21.82 34.87
CA VAL A 351 20.67 20.40 34.64
C VAL A 351 21.92 19.56 34.35
N GLY A 352 23.10 20.17 34.20
CA GLY A 352 24.32 19.45 33.85
C GLY A 352 24.76 18.41 34.89
N GLY A 353 24.34 18.56 36.15
CA GLY A 353 24.58 17.61 37.24
C GLY A 353 23.37 16.77 37.65
N ASP A 354 22.22 16.95 37.02
CA ASP A 354 20.99 16.22 37.38
C ASP A 354 20.93 14.90 36.60
N ALA A 355 21.02 13.78 37.31
CA ALA A 355 20.98 12.43 36.74
C ALA A 355 19.67 12.10 36.01
N ASN A 356 18.60 12.87 36.24
CA ASN A 356 17.33 12.70 35.53
C ASN A 356 17.34 13.31 34.13
N TRP A 357 18.34 14.13 33.78
CA TRP A 357 18.48 14.73 32.47
C TRP A 357 19.57 14.02 31.66
N GLN A 358 19.20 13.58 30.48
CA GLN A 358 20.11 12.97 29.52
C GLN A 358 20.63 14.03 28.55
N LEU A 359 21.94 14.22 28.50
CA LEU A 359 22.59 15.01 27.45
C LEU A 359 22.47 14.26 26.11
N LEU A 360 21.80 14.89 25.13
CA LEU A 360 21.58 14.32 23.79
C LEU A 360 22.64 14.76 22.78
N VAL A 361 22.98 16.06 22.80
CA VAL A 361 23.90 16.70 21.87
C VAL A 361 24.69 17.79 22.59
N GLU A 362 25.99 17.87 22.32
CA GLU A 362 26.88 18.94 22.73
C GLU A 362 27.69 19.40 21.51
N GLU A 363 27.45 20.63 21.05
CA GLU A 363 28.13 21.27 19.92
C GLU A 363 28.64 22.65 20.35
N GLY A 364 29.93 22.74 20.66
CA GLY A 364 30.51 23.98 21.19
C GLY A 364 29.82 24.42 22.48
N ASP A 365 29.27 25.63 22.49
CA ASP A 365 28.52 26.16 23.64
C ASP A 365 27.06 25.69 23.68
N MET A 366 26.57 24.95 22.68
CA MET A 366 25.20 24.42 22.64
C MET A 366 25.14 23.05 23.33
N LYS A 367 24.26 22.90 24.31
CA LYS A 367 23.96 21.62 24.97
C LYS A 367 22.47 21.37 24.96
N VAL A 368 22.04 20.20 24.50
CA VAL A 368 20.62 19.81 24.43
C VAL A 368 20.40 18.59 25.32
N TYR A 369 19.49 18.74 26.28
CA TYR A 369 19.12 17.74 27.26
C TYR A 369 17.66 17.32 27.10
N ARG A 370 17.37 16.10 27.52
CA ARG A 370 16.01 15.55 27.55
C ARG A 370 15.82 14.68 28.77
N ARG A 371 14.61 14.67 29.32
CA ARG A 371 14.16 13.66 30.28
C ARG A 371 13.14 12.76 29.61
N GLU A 372 13.31 11.45 29.67
CA GLU A 372 12.32 10.53 29.11
C GLU A 372 11.09 10.44 30.03
N VAL A 373 9.92 10.77 29.49
CA VAL A 373 8.64 10.74 30.21
C VAL A 373 7.57 10.22 29.25
N GLU A 374 6.85 9.18 29.67
CA GLU A 374 5.70 8.65 28.95
C GLU A 374 4.50 8.56 29.89
N GLU A 375 3.38 9.13 29.48
CA GLU A 375 2.10 9.02 30.19
C GLU A 375 1.08 8.36 29.28
N ASN A 376 0.50 7.22 29.71
CA ASN A 376 -0.46 6.45 28.93
C ASN A 376 0.03 6.06 27.51
N GLY A 377 1.35 5.80 27.38
CA GLY A 377 1.98 5.49 26.08
C GLY A 377 2.18 6.70 25.16
N ILE A 378 1.94 7.92 25.66
CA ILE A 378 2.21 9.17 24.95
C ILE A 378 3.54 9.74 25.47
N VAL A 379 4.47 10.01 24.56
CA VAL A 379 5.75 10.64 24.87
C VAL A 379 5.55 12.12 25.20
N LEU A 380 6.04 12.53 26.36
CA LEU A 380 5.99 13.90 26.89
C LEU A 380 7.38 14.45 27.22
N ASP A 381 8.43 13.78 26.73
CA ASP A 381 9.83 14.03 27.02
C ASP A 381 10.17 15.53 27.15
N PRO A 382 10.34 16.07 28.38
CA PRO A 382 10.75 17.45 28.57
C PRO A 382 12.11 17.68 27.94
N LEU A 383 12.23 18.74 27.15
CA LEU A 383 13.48 19.16 26.53
C LEU A 383 13.95 20.47 27.12
N LYS A 384 15.25 20.53 27.40
CA LYS A 384 15.95 21.74 27.80
C LYS A 384 17.26 21.86 27.05
N ALA A 385 17.54 23.03 26.49
CA ALA A 385 18.79 23.33 25.86
C ALA A 385 19.40 24.62 26.42
N THR A 386 20.72 24.65 26.49
CA THR A 386 21.49 25.85 26.80
C THR A 386 22.40 26.19 25.64
N HIS A 387 22.58 27.49 25.38
CA HIS A 387 23.50 27.97 24.36
C HIS A 387 24.09 29.32 24.75
N ALA A 388 25.28 29.66 24.24
CA ALA A 388 25.89 30.96 24.42
C ALA A 388 26.25 31.52 23.03
N VAL A 389 25.68 32.67 22.68
CA VAL A 389 25.77 33.25 21.34
C VAL A 389 26.41 34.63 21.44
N LYS A 390 27.57 34.80 20.79
CA LYS A 390 28.31 36.07 20.78
C LYS A 390 27.68 37.07 19.81
N GLY A 391 27.81 38.36 20.10
CA GLY A 391 27.45 39.41 19.15
C GLY A 391 25.97 39.79 19.09
N VAL A 392 25.14 39.20 19.92
CA VAL A 392 23.70 39.46 19.99
C VAL A 392 23.25 39.62 21.44
N THR A 393 22.18 40.38 21.68
CA THR A 393 21.56 40.52 23.00
C THR A 393 20.39 39.55 23.16
N GLY A 394 19.97 39.33 24.41
CA GLY A 394 18.74 38.59 24.69
C GLY A 394 17.48 39.27 24.15
N HIS A 395 17.47 40.60 24.04
CA HIS A 395 16.35 41.33 23.43
C HIS A 395 16.24 41.00 21.94
N GLU A 396 17.36 41.07 21.20
CA GLU A 396 17.40 40.73 19.77
C GLU A 396 16.94 39.29 19.54
N VAL A 397 17.47 38.33 20.31
CA VAL A 397 17.09 36.91 20.22
C VAL A 397 15.60 36.72 20.47
N CYS A 398 15.05 37.29 21.55
CA CYS A 398 13.62 37.18 21.84
C CYS A 398 12.75 37.90 20.80
N HIS A 399 13.20 39.04 20.26
CA HIS A 399 12.50 39.78 19.23
C HIS A 399 12.33 38.94 17.95
N TYR A 400 13.43 38.39 17.40
CA TYR A 400 13.37 37.56 16.20
C TYR A 400 12.64 36.22 16.39
N PHE A 401 12.59 35.69 17.62
CA PHE A 401 11.82 34.48 17.93
C PHE A 401 10.31 34.74 18.00
N TRP A 402 9.92 35.89 18.59
CA TRP A 402 8.52 36.27 18.80
C TRP A 402 7.87 36.90 17.56
N ASP A 403 8.59 37.75 16.84
CA ASP A 403 8.03 38.50 15.74
C ASP A 403 7.73 37.58 14.54
N THR A 404 6.44 37.50 14.24
CA THR A 404 5.86 36.63 13.22
C THR A 404 6.31 36.98 11.80
N ALA A 405 6.78 38.21 11.56
CA ALA A 405 7.26 38.64 10.24
C ALA A 405 8.52 37.88 9.80
N PHE A 406 9.33 37.41 10.76
CA PHE A 406 10.59 36.70 10.48
C PHE A 406 10.46 35.17 10.57
N ARG A 407 9.26 34.64 10.86
CA ARG A 407 9.08 33.21 11.19
C ARG A 407 9.56 32.30 10.06
N ASN A 408 9.18 32.58 8.82
CA ASN A 408 9.49 31.72 7.68
C ASN A 408 10.99 31.73 7.31
N ASP A 409 11.73 32.77 7.70
CA ASP A 409 13.18 32.85 7.40
C ASP A 409 13.96 31.74 8.13
N TRP A 410 13.51 31.34 9.33
CA TRP A 410 14.24 30.39 10.18
C TRP A 410 13.48 29.10 10.52
N GLU A 411 12.15 29.09 10.55
CA GLU A 411 11.35 27.91 10.94
C GLU A 411 11.19 26.93 9.78
N THR A 412 11.56 25.67 10.00
CA THR A 412 11.56 24.65 8.92
C THR A 412 10.50 23.56 9.12
N THR A 413 9.83 23.53 10.27
CA THR A 413 8.92 22.43 10.66
C THR A 413 7.44 22.74 10.44
N ILE A 414 7.09 23.98 10.09
CA ILE A 414 5.71 24.42 9.86
C ILE A 414 5.27 24.19 8.41
N GLU A 415 3.98 23.93 8.21
CA GLU A 415 3.32 23.87 6.90
C GLU A 415 2.38 25.07 6.70
N SER A 416 1.62 25.44 7.73
CA SER A 416 0.83 26.66 7.74
C SER A 416 0.99 27.41 9.06
N PHE A 417 0.94 28.74 9.00
CA PHE A 417 1.09 29.61 10.17
C PHE A 417 0.18 30.82 10.04
N GLN A 418 -0.61 31.10 11.07
CA GLN A 418 -1.55 32.21 11.08
C GLN A 418 -1.66 32.85 12.46
N VAL A 419 -1.58 34.18 12.50
CA VAL A 419 -1.98 34.96 13.67
C VAL A 419 -3.50 34.98 13.75
N VAL A 420 -4.04 34.39 14.81
CA VAL A 420 -5.48 34.27 15.10
C VAL A 420 -6.02 35.54 15.72
N GLU A 421 -5.34 36.05 16.74
CA GLU A 421 -5.76 37.23 17.49
C GLU A 421 -4.52 38.00 17.98
N THR A 422 -4.57 39.34 17.91
CA THR A 422 -3.58 40.21 18.54
C THR A 422 -4.14 40.74 19.84
N LEU A 423 -3.56 40.32 20.96
CA LEU A 423 -4.05 40.64 22.29
C LEU A 423 -3.46 41.96 22.81
N SER A 424 -2.18 42.18 22.53
CA SER A 424 -1.42 43.40 22.77
C SER A 424 -0.27 43.55 21.76
N ASP A 425 0.53 44.60 21.91
CA ASP A 425 1.79 44.81 21.19
C ASP A 425 2.88 43.76 21.52
N LYS A 426 2.66 42.94 22.57
CA LYS A 426 3.60 41.94 23.07
C LYS A 426 3.00 40.54 23.19
N ALA A 427 1.74 40.34 22.80
CA ALA A 427 1.06 39.05 22.93
C ALA A 427 0.11 38.81 21.75
N VAL A 428 0.25 37.64 21.14
CA VAL A 428 -0.59 37.18 20.01
C VAL A 428 -1.02 35.73 20.23
N ILE A 429 -2.17 35.35 19.68
CA ILE A 429 -2.59 33.95 19.54
C ILE A 429 -2.24 33.50 18.13
N ILE A 430 -1.62 32.34 18.02
CA ILE A 430 -1.15 31.74 16.78
C ILE A 430 -1.75 30.36 16.63
N HIS A 431 -2.23 30.06 15.43
CA HIS A 431 -2.51 28.70 14.97
C HIS A 431 -1.46 28.32 13.94
N GLN A 432 -0.89 27.14 14.07
CA GLN A 432 0.03 26.60 13.08
C GLN A 432 -0.14 25.09 12.91
N THR A 433 0.13 24.61 11.71
CA THR A 433 0.22 23.18 11.40
C THR A 433 1.67 22.80 11.18
N HIS A 434 2.09 21.66 11.71
CA HIS A 434 3.42 21.12 11.51
C HIS A 434 3.43 20.16 10.34
N LYS A 435 4.57 20.08 9.64
CA LYS A 435 4.82 19.04 8.63
C LYS A 435 4.55 17.67 9.23
N ARG A 436 3.88 16.80 8.47
CA ARG A 436 3.50 15.46 8.95
C ARG A 436 4.73 14.61 9.27
N VAL A 437 4.73 14.01 10.46
CA VAL A 437 5.72 13.02 10.88
C VAL A 437 5.10 11.63 10.73
N TRP A 438 5.45 10.93 9.64
CA TRP A 438 4.99 9.57 9.39
C TRP A 438 5.57 8.58 10.43
N PRO A 439 4.83 7.56 10.91
CA PRO A 439 3.47 7.15 10.50
C PRO A 439 2.34 7.95 11.13
N ALA A 440 2.65 8.85 12.06
CA ALA A 440 1.66 9.50 12.87
C ALA A 440 0.85 10.56 12.09
N SER A 441 -0.39 10.79 12.52
CA SER A 441 -1.25 11.86 11.99
C SER A 441 -0.60 13.25 12.05
N GLN A 442 -1.02 14.19 11.21
CA GLN A 442 -0.48 15.55 11.25
C GLN A 442 -0.86 16.27 12.56
N ARG A 443 0.01 17.15 13.06
CA ARG A 443 -0.24 17.95 14.28
C ARG A 443 -0.52 19.41 13.96
N ASP A 444 -1.53 19.96 14.61
CA ASP A 444 -1.72 21.41 14.72
C ASP A 444 -1.50 21.87 16.16
N VAL A 445 -1.15 23.13 16.35
CA VAL A 445 -0.98 23.77 17.65
C VAL A 445 -1.65 25.13 17.63
N LEU A 446 -2.41 25.41 18.68
CA LEU A 446 -2.98 26.72 18.96
C LEU A 446 -2.37 27.21 20.27
N TYR A 447 -1.70 28.36 20.25
CA TYR A 447 -0.94 28.85 21.38
C TYR A 447 -0.87 30.37 21.44
N VAL A 448 -0.66 30.87 22.66
CA VAL A 448 -0.26 32.24 22.95
C VAL A 448 1.22 32.36 22.76
N SER A 449 1.68 33.38 22.07
CA SER A 449 3.08 33.80 22.04
C SER A 449 3.22 35.18 22.69
N VAL A 450 3.98 35.25 23.77
CA VAL A 450 4.16 36.48 24.54
C VAL A 450 5.64 36.77 24.76
N ILE A 451 6.04 38.03 24.55
CA ILE A 451 7.37 38.54 24.87
C ILE A 451 7.33 39.41 26.13
N ARG A 452 8.29 39.21 27.04
CA ARG A 452 8.44 39.94 28.30
C ARG A 452 9.91 40.25 28.59
N LYS A 453 10.13 41.39 29.23
CA LYS A 453 11.40 41.73 29.90
C LYS A 453 11.16 41.63 31.40
N ILE A 454 11.94 40.79 32.06
CA ILE A 454 11.96 40.62 33.52
C ILE A 454 13.17 41.37 34.05
N LEU A 455 12.91 42.36 34.90
CA LEU A 455 13.98 43.11 35.56
C LEU A 455 14.56 42.28 36.69
N SER A 456 15.88 42.26 36.80
CA SER A 456 16.53 41.62 37.94
C SER A 456 16.24 42.38 39.24
N THR A 457 16.01 41.65 40.34
CA THR A 457 15.91 42.23 41.69
C THR A 457 17.27 42.47 42.35
N ASN A 458 18.34 41.90 41.79
CA ASN A 458 19.72 42.02 42.25
C ASN A 458 20.53 42.76 41.18
N GLU A 459 21.19 43.86 41.54
CA GLU A 459 22.00 44.66 40.62
C GLU A 459 23.14 43.88 39.94
N ASN A 460 23.54 42.74 40.51
CA ASN A 460 24.59 41.89 39.95
C ASN A 460 24.09 40.89 38.91
N ASP A 461 22.78 40.65 38.83
CA ASP A 461 22.19 39.68 37.90
C ASP A 461 21.60 40.42 36.68
N PRO A 462 21.81 39.90 35.45
CA PRO A 462 21.32 40.57 34.24
C PRO A 462 19.80 40.51 34.13
N ASP A 463 19.21 41.54 33.54
CA ASP A 463 17.83 41.50 33.06
C ASP A 463 17.61 40.30 32.13
N THR A 464 16.42 39.72 32.19
CA THR A 464 16.06 38.54 31.41
C THR A 464 15.00 38.89 30.38
N TRP A 465 15.25 38.57 29.12
CA TRP A 465 14.24 38.59 28.07
C TRP A 465 13.66 37.19 27.89
N LEU A 466 12.36 37.10 27.74
CA LEU A 466 11.65 35.83 27.66
C LEU A 466 10.56 35.88 26.60
N VAL A 467 10.48 34.83 25.79
CA VAL A 467 9.31 34.53 24.96
C VAL A 467 8.70 33.23 25.47
N CYS A 468 7.41 33.26 25.78
CA CYS A 468 6.65 32.08 26.19
C CYS A 468 5.60 31.73 25.14
N ASN A 469 5.60 30.47 24.70
CA ASN A 469 4.64 29.91 23.76
C ASN A 469 3.89 28.78 24.46
N PHE A 470 2.63 28.99 24.84
CA PHE A 470 1.85 28.00 25.57
C PHE A 470 0.45 27.83 24.99
N SER A 471 -0.04 26.58 24.95
CA SER A 471 -1.31 26.26 24.33
C SER A 471 -2.51 26.85 25.07
N VAL A 472 -3.48 27.32 24.29
CA VAL A 472 -4.77 27.84 24.78
C VAL A 472 -5.89 27.32 23.89
N ASP A 473 -7.11 27.40 24.41
CA ASP A 473 -8.33 27.17 23.62
C ASP A 473 -8.83 28.48 23.02
N HIS A 474 -9.42 28.42 21.83
CA HIS A 474 -10.06 29.55 21.16
C HIS A 474 -11.26 29.06 20.35
N ASP A 475 -12.43 29.65 20.57
CA ASP A 475 -13.71 29.16 20.04
C ASP A 475 -13.73 29.06 18.51
N SER A 476 -13.04 29.96 17.81
CA SER A 476 -12.94 29.93 16.34
C SER A 476 -11.99 28.87 15.77
N TYR A 477 -11.20 28.18 16.61
CA TYR A 477 -10.22 27.17 16.20
C TYR A 477 -10.37 25.85 16.98
N PRO A 478 -11.57 25.20 16.93
CA PRO A 478 -11.78 23.92 17.59
C PRO A 478 -10.89 22.82 16.97
N PRO A 479 -10.61 21.73 17.70
CA PRO A 479 -9.90 20.58 17.15
C PRO A 479 -10.57 20.08 15.85
N SER A 480 -9.77 19.82 14.81
CA SER A 480 -10.28 19.38 13.51
C SER A 480 -10.04 17.88 13.30
N ALA A 481 -10.79 17.25 12.39
CA ALA A 481 -10.54 15.86 12.00
C ALA A 481 -9.28 15.66 11.13
N ARG A 482 -8.68 16.76 10.64
CA ARG A 482 -7.53 16.73 9.72
C ARG A 482 -6.19 16.66 10.45
N CYS A 483 -6.12 17.21 11.66
CA CYS A 483 -4.91 17.23 12.47
C CYS A 483 -5.23 16.91 13.93
N ILE A 484 -4.30 16.26 14.62
CA ILE A 484 -4.35 16.04 16.06
C ILE A 484 -3.81 17.29 16.75
N ARG A 485 -4.57 17.85 17.69
CA ARG A 485 -4.17 19.04 18.46
C ARG A 485 -3.09 18.68 19.47
N ALA A 486 -1.85 19.10 19.20
CA ALA A 486 -0.77 19.05 20.17
C ALA A 486 -0.89 20.22 21.15
N LYS A 487 -0.38 20.02 22.38
CA LYS A 487 -0.26 21.06 23.40
C LYS A 487 1.21 21.33 23.66
N ILE A 488 1.58 22.61 23.70
CA ILE A 488 2.95 23.04 23.94
C ILE A 488 3.03 23.93 25.17
N ASN A 489 4.17 23.88 25.83
CA ASN A 489 4.66 24.90 26.73
C ASN A 489 6.17 25.08 26.49
N VAL A 490 6.51 26.14 25.76
CA VAL A 490 7.86 26.42 25.26
C VAL A 490 8.30 27.79 25.76
N ALA A 491 9.55 27.93 26.17
CA ALA A 491 10.13 29.22 26.48
C ALA A 491 11.54 29.39 25.91
N MET A 492 11.78 30.56 25.33
CA MET A 492 13.11 31.06 24.97
C MET A 492 13.50 32.12 25.99
N ILE A 493 14.47 31.83 26.84
CA ILE A 493 14.87 32.68 27.96
C ILE A 493 16.31 33.13 27.75
N CYS A 494 16.54 34.44 27.72
CA CYS A 494 17.80 35.03 27.32
C CYS A 494 18.33 36.01 28.36
N GLN A 495 19.61 35.90 28.69
CA GLN A 495 20.34 36.81 29.56
C GLN A 495 21.55 37.36 28.82
N THR A 496 21.66 38.68 28.73
CA THR A 496 22.79 39.34 28.05
C THR A 496 23.92 39.57 29.06
N LEU A 497 25.09 39.02 28.78
CA LEU A 497 26.33 39.34 29.49
C LEU A 497 27.12 40.35 28.66
N ILE A 498 27.53 41.43 29.30
CA ILE A 498 28.33 42.48 28.71
C ILE A 498 29.70 42.43 29.37
N SER A 499 30.76 42.33 28.56
CA SER A 499 32.14 42.49 28.99
C SER A 499 32.55 43.93 28.68
N PRO A 500 32.52 44.86 29.66
CA PRO A 500 32.73 46.27 29.40
C PRO A 500 34.10 46.50 28.73
N PRO A 501 34.17 47.31 27.66
CA PRO A 501 35.44 47.59 27.00
C PRO A 501 36.35 48.43 27.91
N GLU A 502 37.67 48.39 27.66
CA GLU A 502 38.63 49.20 28.42
C GLU A 502 38.45 50.71 28.14
N GLY A 503 38.24 51.48 29.22
CA GLY A 503 38.05 52.94 29.17
C GLY A 503 36.63 53.35 28.74
N ASP A 504 36.49 54.59 28.26
CA ASP A 504 35.19 55.16 27.82
C ASP A 504 34.82 54.76 26.38
N LYS A 505 35.11 53.52 25.97
CA LYS A 505 34.75 53.03 24.63
C LYS A 505 33.29 52.56 24.62
N GLU A 506 32.64 52.74 23.47
CA GLU A 506 31.29 52.20 23.27
C GLU A 506 31.30 50.66 23.27
N ILE A 507 30.21 50.07 23.77
CA ILE A 507 30.02 48.61 23.75
C ILE A 507 29.82 48.18 22.30
N THR A 508 30.66 47.25 21.84
CA THR A 508 30.54 46.65 20.51
C THR A 508 29.93 45.25 20.58
N ARG A 509 29.58 44.66 19.43
CA ARG A 509 29.09 43.27 19.37
C ARG A 509 30.11 42.26 19.89
N ASP A 510 31.41 42.55 19.82
CA ASP A 510 32.45 41.68 20.39
C ASP A 510 32.43 41.64 21.93
N ASN A 511 31.79 42.62 22.56
CA ASN A 511 31.67 42.73 24.01
C ASN A 511 30.44 42.03 24.59
N ILE A 512 29.53 41.51 23.75
CA ILE A 512 28.24 40.97 24.20
C ILE A 512 28.13 39.46 23.94
N LEU A 513 27.56 38.76 24.93
CA LEU A 513 27.26 37.34 24.88
C LEU A 513 25.84 37.11 25.39
N CYS A 514 24.98 36.55 24.57
CA CYS A 514 23.64 36.11 24.97
C CYS A 514 23.69 34.67 25.48
N LYS A 515 23.38 34.46 26.76
CA LYS A 515 23.09 33.13 27.31
C LYS A 515 21.63 32.79 27.07
N ILE A 516 21.39 31.69 26.37
CA ILE A 516 20.07 31.18 26.01
C ILE A 516 19.77 29.94 26.83
N THR A 517 18.59 29.89 27.42
CA THR A 517 17.94 28.68 27.92
C THR A 517 16.65 28.48 27.16
N TYR A 518 16.58 27.42 26.37
CA TYR A 518 15.40 27.02 25.62
C TYR A 518 14.76 25.81 26.29
N VAL A 519 13.47 25.85 26.57
CA VAL A 519 12.73 24.69 27.09
C VAL A 519 11.52 24.41 26.22
N ALA A 520 11.24 23.13 26.00
CA ALA A 520 10.08 22.69 25.24
C ALA A 520 9.44 21.46 25.91
N ASN A 521 8.22 21.65 26.39
CA ASN A 521 7.35 20.57 26.83
C ASN A 521 6.24 20.42 25.80
N VAL A 522 6.25 19.30 25.07
CA VAL A 522 5.31 19.05 23.98
C VAL A 522 4.51 17.79 24.29
N ASN A 523 3.19 17.95 24.36
CA ASN A 523 2.26 16.85 24.35
C ASN A 523 1.73 16.68 22.90
N PRO A 524 2.00 15.55 22.23
CA PRO A 524 1.60 15.34 20.84
C PRO A 524 0.09 15.16 20.63
N GLY A 525 -0.72 15.17 21.70
CA GLY A 525 -2.18 15.15 21.69
C GLY A 525 -2.81 13.79 21.41
N GLY A 526 -2.02 12.81 21.00
CA GLY A 526 -2.46 11.48 20.62
C GLY A 526 -1.26 10.58 20.26
N TRP A 527 -1.56 9.38 19.78
CA TRP A 527 -0.55 8.35 19.53
C TRP A 527 0.52 8.79 18.52
N ALA A 528 1.78 8.51 18.84
CA ALA A 528 2.93 8.62 17.95
C ALA A 528 4.02 7.66 18.43
N PRO A 529 4.77 6.99 17.52
CA PRO A 529 5.82 6.07 17.94
C PRO A 529 6.92 6.79 18.72
N ALA A 530 7.26 6.26 19.91
CA ALA A 530 8.22 6.92 20.78
C ALA A 530 9.62 7.02 20.14
N SER A 531 10.09 5.95 19.49
CA SER A 531 11.37 5.96 18.76
C SER A 531 11.43 7.05 17.69
N VAL A 532 10.34 7.24 16.94
CA VAL A 532 10.23 8.27 15.88
C VAL A 532 10.28 9.67 16.47
N LEU A 533 9.44 9.96 17.49
CA LEU A 533 9.44 11.26 18.14
C LEU A 533 10.80 11.60 18.77
N ARG A 534 11.43 10.62 19.41
CA ARG A 534 12.74 10.78 20.05
C ARG A 534 13.86 11.02 19.03
N ALA A 535 13.86 10.31 17.91
CA ALA A 535 14.83 10.51 16.83
C ALA A 535 14.69 11.90 16.20
N ILE A 536 13.45 12.34 15.95
CA ILE A 536 13.16 13.66 15.39
C ILE A 536 13.55 14.75 16.37
N ALA A 537 13.17 14.65 17.65
CA ALA A 537 13.56 15.63 18.65
C ALA A 537 15.10 15.75 18.76
N LYS A 538 15.80 14.61 18.79
CA LYS A 538 17.27 14.59 18.84
C LYS A 538 17.92 15.31 17.64
N ARG A 539 17.27 15.32 16.48
CA ARG A 539 17.77 15.98 15.25
C ARG A 539 17.31 17.43 15.12
N GLU A 540 16.01 17.68 15.24
CA GLU A 540 15.40 18.97 14.88
C GLU A 540 15.68 20.06 15.91
N TYR A 541 15.75 19.77 17.21
CA TYR A 541 16.00 20.83 18.21
C TYR A 541 17.40 21.43 18.13
N PRO A 542 18.50 20.65 18.04
CA PRO A 542 19.83 21.22 17.78
C PRO A 542 19.89 21.97 16.44
N LYS A 543 19.26 21.43 15.39
CA LYS A 543 19.19 22.06 14.06
C LYS A 543 18.47 23.41 14.11
N PHE A 544 17.32 23.47 14.79
CA PHE A 544 16.57 24.69 15.05
C PHE A 544 17.43 25.72 15.78
N LEU A 545 18.00 25.36 16.93
CA LEU A 545 18.76 26.30 17.75
C LEU A 545 19.93 26.89 16.96
N LYS A 546 20.69 26.03 16.25
CA LYS A 546 21.82 26.47 15.43
C LYS A 546 21.40 27.38 14.28
N ARG A 547 20.35 27.01 13.52
CA ARG A 547 19.84 27.82 12.41
C ARG A 547 19.32 29.16 12.91
N PHE A 548 18.51 29.14 13.96
CA PHE A 548 17.88 30.32 14.52
C PHE A 548 18.90 31.29 15.11
N THR A 549 19.86 30.82 15.92
CA THR A 549 20.87 31.72 16.50
C THR A 549 21.81 32.30 15.46
N SER A 550 22.18 31.51 14.43
CA SER A 550 22.95 32.00 13.30
C SER A 550 22.19 33.07 12.50
N TYR A 551 20.89 32.85 12.27
CA TYR A 551 20.01 33.81 11.62
C TYR A 551 19.95 35.14 12.38
N VAL A 552 19.83 35.11 13.71
CA VAL A 552 19.83 36.33 14.54
C VAL A 552 21.19 37.06 14.45
N GLN A 553 22.31 36.33 14.48
CA GLN A 553 23.63 36.95 14.31
C GLN A 553 23.77 37.62 12.94
N GLU A 554 23.29 36.98 11.87
CA GLU A 554 23.32 37.52 10.52
C GLU A 554 22.48 38.79 10.40
N LYS A 555 21.23 38.76 10.88
CA LYS A 555 20.30 39.90 10.78
C LYS A 555 20.69 41.08 11.67
N SER A 556 21.34 40.82 12.81
CA SER A 556 21.83 41.87 13.69
C SER A 556 23.21 42.41 13.26
N SER A 557 23.92 41.73 12.36
CA SER A 557 25.23 42.16 11.88
C SER A 557 25.13 43.50 11.17
N GLY A 558 25.85 44.51 11.67
CA GLY A 558 25.85 45.87 11.11
C GLY A 558 24.70 46.77 11.58
N GLU A 559 23.72 46.24 12.30
CA GLU A 559 22.64 47.01 12.93
C GLU A 559 23.06 47.53 14.30
N ALA A 560 22.43 48.63 14.74
CA ALA A 560 22.63 49.16 16.09
C ALA A 560 22.21 48.13 17.16
N ILE A 561 22.96 48.05 18.27
CA ILE A 561 22.70 47.07 19.32
C ILE A 561 21.41 47.42 20.06
N LEU A 562 20.47 46.48 20.10
CA LEU A 562 19.22 46.60 20.85
C LEU A 562 19.36 45.87 22.21
N PHE A 563 19.45 46.60 23.32
CA PHE A 563 19.61 46.02 24.67
C PHE A 563 18.31 45.56 25.34
#